data_AF-A0A5B7A6Y3-F1
#
_entry.id   AF-A0A5B7A6Y3-F1
#
_cell.length_a   1.000
_cell.length_b   1.000
_cell.length_c   1.000
_cell.angle_alpha   90.00
_cell.angle_beta   90.00
_cell.angle_gamma   90.00
#
_symmetry.space_group_name_H-M   'P 1'
#
loop_
_entity.id
_entity.type
_entity.pdbx_description
1 polymer ?
#
loop_
_entity_poly.entity_id
_entity_poly.type
_entity_poly.pdbx_seq_one_letter_code
_entity_poly.pdbx_strand_id
1 'polypeptide(L)'
;YGGEEEAFLRKVVTPIYEVIAKEAARSRRGKSKHSQWRNYDDLNEYFWSEDCFQLGWPMRSDAGFFCLPSEQLRFEKIGDGKPAPRDQWPGKVNFVEIRSFWHIFRSFDRMWSFFILCLQAMIIVAWNGSGQPSSIFSSDVFKKVLSVFITAAILKLGQAVLDVILSWKARQSMSFYAKLRYILKVVSAASWVIVLPVTYAYTWENPPGFAQTIKSWFGKSSSSPSLFILAIVIYLSPNMLAAILFLFPFIRRFLERSNYRVVMLVMWWSQPR
;
A
#
# COMPACT_ATOMS: atom_id res chain seq x y z
N TYR A 1 22.52 8.53 -45.09
CA TYR A 1 21.37 9.26 -44.50
C TYR A 1 21.25 10.72 -44.97
N GLY A 2 22.14 11.22 -45.84
CA GLY A 2 21.95 12.48 -46.57
C GLY A 2 22.16 12.24 -48.06
N GLY A 3 21.27 12.75 -48.90
CA GLY A 3 21.33 12.61 -50.36
C GLY A 3 20.01 12.24 -51.06
N GLU A 4 18.97 11.87 -50.31
CA GLU A 4 17.62 11.64 -50.85
C GLU A 4 16.68 12.79 -50.43
N GLU A 5 15.71 13.11 -51.28
CA GLU A 5 14.66 14.06 -50.96
C GLU A 5 13.88 13.59 -49.73
N GLU A 6 13.67 14.50 -48.76
CA GLU A 6 12.99 14.21 -47.50
C GLU A 6 13.60 13.05 -46.68
N ALA A 7 14.90 12.78 -46.83
CA ALA A 7 15.58 11.67 -46.14
C ALA A 7 15.34 11.65 -44.62
N PHE A 8 15.27 12.81 -43.98
CA PHE A 8 14.97 12.91 -42.54
C PHE A 8 13.53 12.48 -42.23
N LEU A 9 12.55 12.95 -42.99
CA LEU A 9 11.15 12.58 -42.77
C LEU A 9 10.97 11.08 -42.99
N ARG A 10 11.47 10.56 -44.10
CA ARG A 10 11.29 9.16 -44.48
C ARG A 10 12.06 8.18 -43.59
N LYS A 11 13.30 8.52 -43.22
CA LYS A 11 14.19 7.60 -42.49
C LYS A 11 14.15 7.77 -40.98
N VAL A 12 13.68 8.91 -40.46
CA VAL A 12 13.61 9.19 -39.01
C VAL A 12 12.19 9.36 -38.51
N VAL A 13 11.41 10.27 -39.13
CA VAL A 13 10.08 10.62 -38.62
C VAL A 13 9.05 9.52 -38.90
N THR A 14 9.01 9.02 -40.14
CA THR A 14 8.02 8.01 -40.57
C THR A 14 8.07 6.73 -39.72
N PRO A 15 9.24 6.11 -39.45
CA PRO A 15 9.29 4.89 -38.65
C PRO A 15 8.78 5.08 -37.21
N ILE A 16 9.11 6.22 -36.58
CA ILE A 16 8.64 6.54 -35.21
C ILE A 16 7.13 6.79 -35.23
N TYR A 17 6.64 7.54 -36.22
CA TYR A 17 5.22 7.83 -36.38
C TYR A 17 4.40 6.56 -36.61
N GLU A 18 4.88 5.62 -37.43
CA GLU A 18 4.21 4.35 -37.66
C GLU A 18 4.07 3.51 -36.38
N VAL A 19 5.09 3.51 -35.51
CA VAL A 19 5.01 2.84 -34.21
C VAL A 19 3.92 3.46 -33.34
N ILE A 20 3.90 4.80 -33.24
CA ILE A 20 2.88 5.54 -32.49
C ILE A 20 1.48 5.25 -33.04
N ALA A 21 1.31 5.29 -34.37
CA ALA A 21 0.04 5.02 -35.02
C ALA A 21 -0.46 3.59 -34.77
N LYS A 22 0.43 2.59 -34.83
CA LYS A 22 0.12 1.19 -34.53
C LYS A 22 -0.27 0.98 -33.05
N GLU A 23 0.44 1.61 -32.11
CA GLU A 23 0.09 1.56 -30.68
C GLU A 23 -1.25 2.28 -30.38
N ALA A 24 -1.49 3.43 -31.02
CA ALA A 24 -2.75 4.15 -30.90
C ALA A 24 -3.93 3.34 -31.45
N ALA A 25 -3.75 2.63 -32.59
CA ALA A 25 -4.77 1.73 -33.13
C ALA A 25 -5.08 0.57 -32.17
N ARG A 26 -4.07 0.03 -31.47
CA ARG A 26 -4.22 -1.03 -30.45
C ARG A 26 -4.99 -0.59 -29.21
N SER A 27 -5.03 0.71 -28.91
CA SER A 27 -5.90 1.27 -27.88
C SER A 27 -7.40 0.99 -28.14
N ARG A 28 -7.80 0.72 -29.39
CA ARG A 28 -9.20 0.53 -29.82
C ARG A 28 -10.12 1.66 -29.27
N ARG A 29 -9.65 2.91 -29.37
CA ARG A 29 -10.29 4.11 -28.78
C ARG A 29 -10.51 4.00 -27.25
N GLY A 30 -9.53 3.47 -26.53
CA GLY A 30 -9.57 3.34 -25.06
C GLY A 30 -10.34 2.12 -24.53
N LYS A 31 -10.76 1.19 -25.40
CA LYS A 31 -11.49 -0.03 -25.00
C LYS A 31 -10.58 -1.21 -24.66
N SER A 32 -9.31 -1.18 -25.07
CA SER A 32 -8.34 -2.22 -24.71
C SER A 32 -7.73 -1.97 -23.33
N LYS A 33 -7.31 -3.04 -22.65
CA LYS A 33 -6.69 -2.91 -21.31
C LYS A 33 -5.43 -2.05 -21.45
N HIS A 34 -5.28 -1.04 -20.59
CA HIS A 34 -4.13 -0.12 -20.57
C HIS A 34 -2.76 -0.79 -20.35
N SER A 35 -2.73 -2.09 -20.06
CA SER A 35 -1.51 -2.89 -19.98
C SER A 35 -1.08 -3.52 -21.30
N GLN A 36 -1.91 -3.43 -22.35
CA GLN A 36 -1.72 -4.13 -23.62
C GLN A 36 -1.18 -3.23 -24.75
N TRP A 37 -0.98 -1.93 -24.48
CA TRP A 37 -0.47 -0.94 -25.43
C TRP A 37 0.36 0.12 -24.71
N ARG A 38 1.33 0.72 -25.40
CA ARG A 38 2.19 1.79 -24.87
C ARG A 38 1.53 3.15 -25.07
N ASN A 39 1.44 3.97 -24.01
CA ASN A 39 0.95 5.36 -24.14
C ASN A 39 2.09 6.32 -24.55
N TYR A 40 1.76 7.59 -24.73
CA TYR A 40 2.75 8.63 -25.05
C TYR A 40 3.89 8.66 -24.02
N ASP A 41 3.57 8.56 -22.72
CA ASP A 41 4.56 8.58 -21.65
C ASP A 41 5.51 7.37 -21.72
N ASP A 42 4.99 6.17 -22.01
CA ASP A 42 5.79 4.95 -22.19
C ASP A 42 6.79 5.09 -23.35
N LEU A 43 6.38 5.74 -24.45
CA LEU A 43 7.24 6.00 -25.61
C LEU A 43 8.24 7.12 -25.33
N ASN A 44 7.80 8.18 -24.66
CA ASN A 44 8.66 9.29 -24.26
C ASN A 44 9.75 8.81 -23.30
N GLU A 45 9.40 8.03 -22.27
CA GLU A 45 10.35 7.48 -21.29
C GLU A 45 11.47 6.65 -21.95
N TYR A 46 11.16 5.92 -23.02
CA TYR A 46 12.17 5.20 -23.79
C TYR A 46 13.26 6.14 -24.35
N PHE A 47 12.89 7.35 -24.80
CA PHE A 47 13.86 8.34 -25.27
C PHE A 47 14.69 8.97 -24.14
N TRP A 48 14.18 8.90 -22.90
CA TRP A 48 14.88 9.36 -21.70
C TRP A 48 15.71 8.27 -21.02
N SER A 49 15.61 7.00 -21.45
CA SER A 49 16.39 5.89 -20.92
C SER A 49 17.70 5.69 -21.68
N GLU A 50 18.65 4.96 -21.06
CA GLU A 50 19.91 4.57 -21.72
C GLU A 50 19.67 3.66 -22.94
N ASP A 51 18.52 2.98 -23.00
CA ASP A 51 18.13 2.14 -24.14
C ASP A 51 17.89 2.97 -25.42
N CYS A 52 17.65 4.28 -25.30
CA CYS A 52 17.56 5.19 -26.44
C CYS A 52 18.82 5.14 -27.31
N PHE A 53 20.01 4.98 -26.72
CA PHE A 53 21.25 4.87 -27.47
C PHE A 53 21.32 3.59 -28.32
N GLN A 54 20.47 2.60 -28.05
CA GLN A 54 20.33 1.42 -28.89
C GLN A 54 19.65 1.73 -30.24
N LEU A 55 18.91 2.83 -30.38
CA LEU A 55 18.40 3.26 -31.70
C LEU A 55 19.55 3.54 -32.67
N GLY A 56 20.64 4.12 -32.17
CA GLY A 56 21.84 4.44 -32.96
C GLY A 56 21.60 5.43 -34.10
N TRP A 57 22.67 5.70 -34.86
CA TRP A 57 22.62 6.46 -36.10
C TRP A 57 23.54 5.83 -37.15
N PRO A 58 23.05 5.44 -38.35
CA PRO A 58 21.67 5.25 -38.80
C PRO A 58 20.72 4.55 -37.83
N MET A 59 19.42 4.88 -37.88
CA MET A 59 18.44 4.21 -37.02
C MET A 59 18.39 2.72 -37.32
N ARG A 60 18.56 1.93 -36.27
CA ARG A 60 18.48 0.47 -36.28
C ARG A 60 17.03 0.02 -36.20
N SER A 61 16.49 -0.56 -37.28
CA SER A 61 15.11 -1.06 -37.35
C SER A 61 14.86 -2.30 -36.48
N ASP A 62 15.93 -2.97 -36.07
CA ASP A 62 15.96 -4.10 -35.14
C ASP A 62 16.01 -3.68 -33.66
N ALA A 63 16.07 -2.37 -33.37
CA ALA A 63 15.98 -1.87 -32.00
C ALA A 63 14.59 -2.17 -31.38
N GLY A 64 14.57 -2.52 -30.10
CA GLY A 64 13.35 -2.93 -29.40
C GLY A 64 12.22 -1.90 -29.39
N PHE A 65 12.53 -0.63 -29.65
CA PHE A 65 11.53 0.43 -29.84
C PHE A 65 10.58 0.15 -31.03
N PHE A 66 11.14 -0.31 -32.16
CA PHE A 66 10.43 -0.57 -33.41
C PHE A 66 9.82 -1.97 -33.46
N CYS A 67 10.30 -2.89 -32.63
CA CYS A 67 9.70 -4.21 -32.48
C CYS A 67 8.29 -4.08 -31.87
N LEU A 68 7.26 -4.57 -32.55
CA LEU A 68 5.91 -4.69 -32.00
C LEU A 68 5.63 -6.16 -31.65
N PRO A 69 4.86 -6.44 -30.58
CA PRO A 69 4.58 -7.80 -30.16
C PRO A 69 3.74 -8.50 -31.24
N SER A 70 4.38 -9.53 -31.82
CA SER A 70 3.85 -10.69 -32.54
C SER A 70 2.45 -10.57 -33.15
N GLU A 71 2.33 -9.79 -34.22
CA GLU A 71 1.33 -10.07 -35.25
C GLU A 71 1.99 -10.42 -36.60
N GLN A 72 3.18 -9.88 -36.87
CA GLN A 72 3.96 -10.21 -38.09
C GLN A 72 4.67 -11.57 -38.05
N LEU A 73 4.90 -12.16 -36.87
CA LEU A 73 5.56 -13.48 -36.74
C LEU A 73 4.70 -14.68 -37.20
N ARG A 74 3.46 -14.47 -37.65
CA ARG A 74 2.60 -15.54 -38.18
C ARG A 74 2.68 -15.73 -39.70
N PHE A 75 3.23 -14.77 -40.46
CA PHE A 75 3.30 -14.90 -41.93
C PHE A 75 4.64 -15.41 -42.48
N GLU A 76 5.72 -15.41 -41.69
CA GLU A 76 7.04 -15.91 -42.13
C GLU A 76 7.45 -17.27 -41.51
N LYS A 77 6.59 -17.90 -40.70
CA LYS A 77 6.87 -19.22 -40.11
C LYS A 77 6.26 -20.38 -40.91
N ILE A 78 6.65 -20.48 -42.17
CA ILE A 78 6.67 -21.75 -42.92
C ILE A 78 8.07 -21.86 -43.53
N GLY A 79 9.07 -22.08 -42.67
CA GLY A 79 10.47 -22.17 -43.09
C GLY A 79 11.42 -21.87 -41.95
N ASP A 80 12.09 -22.91 -41.48
CA ASP A 80 13.23 -22.90 -40.55
C ASP A 80 13.02 -22.57 -39.06
N GLY A 81 13.27 -23.62 -38.27
CA GLY A 81 13.25 -23.64 -36.82
C GLY A 81 14.45 -22.92 -36.21
N LYS A 82 14.32 -21.61 -36.01
CA LYS A 82 15.04 -20.90 -34.95
C LYS A 82 14.04 -20.32 -33.94
N PRO A 83 14.27 -20.48 -32.62
CA PRO A 83 13.46 -19.78 -31.63
C PRO A 83 13.72 -18.27 -31.80
N ALA A 84 12.65 -17.50 -32.02
CA ALA A 84 12.70 -16.05 -32.10
C ALA A 84 13.22 -15.48 -30.75
N PRO A 85 13.99 -14.38 -30.75
CA PRO A 85 14.36 -13.71 -29.51
C PRO A 85 13.07 -13.25 -28.83
N ARG A 86 12.74 -13.88 -27.70
CA ARG A 86 11.50 -13.66 -26.95
C ARG A 86 11.44 -12.29 -26.24
N ASP A 87 12.50 -11.48 -26.33
CA ASP A 87 12.77 -10.42 -25.37
C ASP A 87 12.75 -8.99 -25.93
N GLN A 88 12.44 -8.80 -27.23
CA GLN A 88 12.72 -7.51 -27.86
C GLN A 88 11.57 -6.50 -27.82
N TRP A 89 10.39 -6.87 -27.33
CA TRP A 89 9.36 -5.87 -27.03
C TRP A 89 9.48 -5.46 -25.56
N PRO A 90 10.04 -4.28 -25.25
CA PRO A 90 9.85 -3.70 -23.94
C PRO A 90 8.36 -3.41 -23.84
N GLY A 91 7.65 -4.24 -23.09
CA GLY A 91 6.25 -4.03 -22.81
C GLY A 91 6.03 -2.70 -22.10
N LYS A 92 4.80 -2.47 -21.64
CA LYS A 92 4.50 -1.25 -20.89
C LYS A 92 5.44 -1.12 -19.69
N VAL A 93 6.37 -0.17 -19.81
CA VAL A 93 7.45 0.10 -18.85
C VAL A 93 6.92 0.89 -17.66
N ASN A 94 5.89 1.73 -17.86
CA ASN A 94 5.29 2.47 -16.76
C ASN A 94 4.19 1.70 -16.03
N PHE A 95 4.11 1.97 -14.73
CA PHE A 95 3.13 1.43 -13.82
C PHE A 95 1.70 1.52 -14.40
N VAL A 96 1.11 0.38 -14.72
CA VAL A 96 -0.33 0.29 -14.96
C VAL A 96 -1.00 0.33 -13.59
N GLU A 97 -1.65 1.45 -13.25
CA GLU A 97 -2.49 1.53 -12.06
C GLU A 97 -3.67 0.55 -12.24
N ILE A 98 -3.54 -0.67 -11.71
CA ILE A 98 -4.66 -1.58 -11.57
C ILE A 98 -5.48 -1.04 -10.40
N ARG A 99 -6.37 -0.09 -10.67
CA ARG A 99 -7.25 0.51 -9.66
C ARG A 99 -8.28 -0.53 -9.21
N SER A 100 -7.93 -1.29 -8.19
CA SER A 100 -8.88 -2.15 -7.47
C SER A 100 -9.68 -1.33 -6.46
N PHE A 101 -10.92 -1.74 -6.15
CA PHE A 101 -11.70 -1.21 -5.03
C PHE A 101 -10.90 -1.18 -3.71
N TRP A 102 -9.98 -2.13 -3.53
CA TRP A 102 -9.07 -2.17 -2.39
C TRP A 102 -8.18 -0.92 -2.25
N HIS A 103 -7.84 -0.24 -3.35
CA HIS A 103 -7.11 1.03 -3.29
C HIS A 103 -7.94 2.15 -2.67
N ILE A 104 -9.27 2.17 -2.87
CA ILE A 104 -10.16 3.15 -2.25
C ILE A 104 -10.20 2.93 -0.73
N PHE A 105 -10.35 1.68 -0.31
CA PHE A 105 -10.31 1.34 1.12
C PHE A 105 -8.96 1.69 1.76
N ARG A 106 -7.85 1.42 1.07
CA ARG A 106 -6.50 1.79 1.52
C ARG A 106 -6.32 3.31 1.66
N SER A 107 -6.81 4.08 0.69
CA SER A 107 -6.62 5.54 0.67
C SER A 107 -7.46 6.26 1.72
N PHE A 108 -8.63 5.73 2.06
CA PHE A 108 -9.54 6.33 3.05
C PHE A 108 -9.61 5.52 4.35
N ASP A 109 -8.51 4.86 4.74
CA ASP A 109 -8.44 3.97 5.92
C ASP A 109 -8.91 4.66 7.21
N ARG A 110 -8.54 5.93 7.40
CA ARG A 110 -8.89 6.71 8.59
C ARG A 110 -10.39 6.97 8.68
N MET A 111 -11.03 7.23 7.54
CA MET A 111 -12.47 7.48 7.45
C MET A 111 -13.25 6.21 7.78
N TRP A 112 -12.91 5.08 7.16
CA TRP A 112 -13.55 3.79 7.42
C TRP A 112 -13.37 3.36 8.88
N SER A 113 -12.15 3.51 9.40
CA SER A 113 -11.87 3.21 10.80
C SER A 113 -12.71 4.07 11.74
N PHE A 114 -12.78 5.38 11.49
CA PHE A 114 -13.60 6.28 12.30
C PHE A 114 -15.08 5.87 12.29
N PHE A 115 -15.67 5.61 11.13
CA PHE A 115 -17.08 5.23 11.04
C PHE A 115 -17.39 3.90 11.74
N ILE A 116 -16.57 2.87 11.55
CA ILE A 116 -16.78 1.56 12.18
C ILE A 116 -16.67 1.67 13.70
N LEU A 117 -15.63 2.36 14.20
CA LEU A 117 -15.39 2.51 15.63
C LEU A 117 -16.45 3.40 16.30
N CYS A 118 -16.86 4.49 15.65
CA CYS A 118 -17.91 5.36 16.13
C CYS A 118 -19.25 4.62 16.18
N LEU A 119 -19.59 3.86 15.12
CA LEU A 119 -20.80 3.04 15.09
C LEU A 119 -20.80 2.00 16.21
N GLN A 120 -19.69 1.28 16.42
CA GLN A 120 -19.56 0.33 17.52
C GLN A 120 -19.76 1.00 18.88
N ALA A 121 -19.12 2.15 19.12
CA ALA A 121 -19.28 2.92 20.35
C ALA A 121 -20.74 3.31 20.58
N MET A 122 -21.41 3.84 19.55
CA MET A 122 -22.83 4.24 19.64
C MET A 122 -23.75 3.05 19.93
N ILE A 123 -23.51 1.89 19.29
CA ILE A 123 -24.29 0.66 19.55
C ILE A 123 -24.12 0.22 21.01
N ILE A 124 -22.89 0.24 21.54
CA ILE A 124 -22.60 -0.14 22.93
C ILE A 124 -23.32 0.79 23.90
N VAL A 125 -23.31 2.10 23.65
CA VAL A 125 -24.00 3.09 24.49
C VAL A 125 -25.52 2.91 24.41
N ALA A 126 -26.07 2.76 23.21
CA ALA A 126 -27.50 2.56 23.00
C ALA A 126 -28.02 1.29 23.71
N TRP A 127 -27.22 0.22 23.73
CA TRP A 127 -27.63 -1.07 24.31
C TRP A 127 -27.50 -1.16 25.84
N ASN A 128 -26.75 -0.25 26.50
CA ASN A 128 -26.49 -0.31 27.94
C ASN A 128 -27.26 0.72 28.80
N GLY A 129 -28.22 1.45 28.22
CA GLY A 129 -29.33 2.04 28.98
C GLY A 129 -29.28 3.56 29.25
N SER A 130 -30.47 4.15 29.17
CA SER A 130 -30.88 5.58 29.26
C SER A 130 -30.83 6.42 27.98
N GLY A 131 -30.03 6.07 26.97
CA GLY A 131 -29.91 6.87 25.74
C GLY A 131 -29.28 8.26 25.96
N GLN A 132 -28.83 8.58 27.18
CA GLN A 132 -28.15 9.82 27.51
C GLN A 132 -26.63 9.69 27.31
N PRO A 133 -25.96 10.68 26.70
CA PRO A 133 -24.53 10.62 26.41
C PRO A 133 -23.63 10.59 27.67
N SER A 134 -24.13 11.02 28.83
CA SER A 134 -23.43 10.98 30.11
C SER A 134 -23.26 9.56 30.69
N SER A 135 -24.05 8.59 30.23
CA SER A 135 -23.99 7.18 30.69
C SER A 135 -22.67 6.47 30.37
N ILE A 136 -21.84 7.05 29.48
CA ILE A 136 -20.52 6.53 29.08
C ILE A 136 -19.53 6.48 30.26
N PHE A 137 -19.69 7.35 31.26
CA PHE A 137 -18.78 7.41 32.42
C PHE A 137 -19.10 6.39 33.52
N SER A 138 -20.15 5.58 33.35
CA SER A 138 -20.39 4.45 34.25
C SER A 138 -19.32 3.36 34.04
N SER A 139 -18.80 2.79 35.13
CA SER A 139 -17.67 1.85 35.10
C SER A 139 -17.91 0.66 34.14
N ASP A 140 -19.14 0.15 34.09
CA ASP A 140 -19.50 -0.99 33.24
C ASP A 140 -19.64 -0.63 31.77
N VAL A 141 -20.25 0.53 31.44
CA VAL A 141 -20.36 1.00 30.05
C VAL A 141 -19.00 1.43 29.53
N PHE A 142 -18.20 2.12 30.34
CA PHE A 142 -16.84 2.53 29.99
C PHE A 142 -15.98 1.34 29.57
N LYS A 143 -15.97 0.26 30.37
CA LYS A 143 -15.25 -0.99 30.03
C LYS A 143 -15.72 -1.57 28.71
N LYS A 144 -17.02 -1.60 28.45
CA LYS A 144 -17.57 -2.09 27.18
C LYS A 144 -17.16 -1.20 26.01
N VAL A 145 -17.19 0.13 26.16
CA VAL A 145 -16.76 1.08 25.11
C VAL A 145 -15.28 0.92 24.80
N LEU A 146 -14.43 0.63 25.79
CA LEU A 146 -13.01 0.34 25.56
C LEU A 146 -12.77 -0.88 24.64
N SER A 147 -13.75 -1.77 24.44
CA SER A 147 -13.66 -2.85 23.44
C SER A 147 -13.53 -2.34 22.00
N VAL A 148 -13.87 -1.08 21.74
CA VAL A 148 -13.63 -0.42 20.44
C VAL A 148 -12.15 -0.45 20.06
N PHE A 149 -11.22 -0.41 21.04
CA PHE A 149 -9.79 -0.52 20.76
C PHE A 149 -9.38 -1.89 20.22
N ILE A 150 -10.10 -2.96 20.59
CA ILE A 150 -9.89 -4.29 20.01
C ILE A 150 -10.22 -4.26 18.51
N THR A 151 -11.39 -3.73 18.17
CA THR A 151 -11.79 -3.56 16.77
C THR A 151 -10.82 -2.66 16.02
N ALA A 152 -10.34 -1.58 16.65
CA ALA A 152 -9.35 -0.69 16.05
C ALA A 152 -8.05 -1.43 15.70
N ALA A 153 -7.57 -2.33 16.57
CA ALA A 153 -6.39 -3.16 16.29
C ALA A 153 -6.64 -4.13 15.13
N ILE A 154 -7.83 -4.73 15.04
CA ILE A 154 -8.20 -5.61 13.90
C ILE A 154 -8.21 -4.82 12.59
N LEU A 155 -8.82 -3.62 12.58
CA LEU A 155 -8.83 -2.75 11.41
C LEU A 155 -7.40 -2.33 11.02
N LYS A 156 -6.54 -2.05 12.00
CA LYS A 156 -5.12 -1.75 11.76
C LYS A 156 -4.35 -2.93 11.18
N LEU A 157 -4.65 -4.15 11.59
CA LEU A 157 -4.08 -5.36 10.99
C LEU A 157 -4.54 -5.53 9.54
N GLY A 158 -5.85 -5.37 9.29
CA GLY A 158 -6.41 -5.40 7.94
C GLY A 158 -5.76 -4.37 7.02
N GLN A 159 -5.58 -3.14 7.51
CA GLN A 159 -4.83 -2.09 6.81
C GLN A 159 -3.40 -2.55 6.50
N ALA A 160 -2.65 -2.98 7.51
CA ALA A 160 -1.24 -3.38 7.33
C ALA A 160 -1.08 -4.53 6.32
N VAL A 161 -1.97 -5.51 6.33
CA VAL A 161 -2.01 -6.62 5.36
C VAL A 161 -2.32 -6.09 3.95
N LEU A 162 -3.33 -5.23 3.83
CA LEU A 162 -3.71 -4.62 2.55
C LEU A 162 -2.55 -3.86 1.92
N ASP A 163 -1.77 -3.14 2.73
CA ASP A 163 -0.61 -2.41 2.26
C ASP A 163 0.49 -3.32 1.74
N VAL A 164 0.71 -4.47 2.37
CA VAL A 164 1.68 -5.47 1.89
C VAL A 164 1.21 -6.09 0.57
N ILE A 165 -0.07 -6.41 0.45
CA ILE A 165 -0.66 -7.00 -0.77
C ILE A 165 -0.58 -6.01 -1.94
N LEU A 166 -1.04 -4.77 -1.73
CA LEU A 166 -1.05 -3.75 -2.79
C LEU A 166 0.35 -3.25 -3.15
N SER A 167 1.30 -3.30 -2.21
CA SER A 167 2.71 -2.95 -2.47
C SER A 167 3.54 -4.14 -2.99
N TRP A 168 2.94 -5.31 -3.20
CA TRP A 168 3.67 -6.53 -3.58
C TRP A 168 4.46 -6.37 -4.88
N LYS A 169 3.82 -5.81 -5.92
CA LYS A 169 4.48 -5.55 -7.21
C LYS A 169 5.59 -4.50 -7.11
N ALA A 170 5.40 -3.49 -6.25
CA ALA A 170 6.39 -2.43 -6.03
C ALA A 170 7.56 -2.86 -5.13
N ARG A 171 7.56 -4.09 -4.59
CA ARG A 171 8.62 -4.58 -3.71
C ARG A 171 9.99 -4.62 -4.40
N GLN A 172 10.05 -4.84 -5.71
CA GLN A 172 11.34 -4.96 -6.40
C GLN A 172 12.11 -3.63 -6.45
N SER A 173 11.40 -2.49 -6.51
CA SER A 173 12.02 -1.15 -6.55
C SER A 173 12.19 -0.49 -5.17
N MET A 174 11.64 -1.08 -4.10
CA MET A 174 11.70 -0.50 -2.75
C MET A 174 13.01 -0.76 -2.02
N SER A 175 13.49 0.24 -1.27
CA SER A 175 14.63 0.13 -0.36
C SER A 175 14.36 -0.91 0.76
N PHE A 176 15.44 -1.47 1.31
CA PHE A 176 15.35 -2.46 2.39
C PHE A 176 14.61 -1.92 3.63
N TYR A 177 14.89 -0.68 4.02
CA TYR A 177 14.23 -0.03 5.16
C TYR A 177 12.72 0.13 4.96
N ALA A 178 12.26 0.41 3.74
CA ALA A 178 10.84 0.47 3.43
C ALA A 178 10.17 -0.90 3.60
N LYS A 179 10.79 -1.97 3.07
CA LYS A 179 10.31 -3.35 3.22
C LYS A 179 10.20 -3.74 4.70
N LEU A 180 11.25 -3.46 5.47
CA LEU A 180 11.27 -3.73 6.91
C LEU A 180 10.15 -3.00 7.65
N ARG A 181 9.89 -1.72 7.31
CA ARG A 181 8.80 -0.94 7.90
C ARG A 181 7.42 -1.57 7.67
N TYR A 182 7.15 -2.11 6.48
CA TYR A 182 5.88 -2.79 6.21
C TYR A 182 5.72 -4.06 7.06
N ILE A 183 6.78 -4.88 7.17
CA ILE A 183 6.77 -6.11 7.98
C ILE A 183 6.55 -5.77 9.45
N LEU A 184 7.31 -4.81 9.99
CA LEU A 184 7.18 -4.38 11.39
C LEU A 184 5.78 -3.84 11.71
N LYS A 185 5.13 -3.15 10.76
CA LYS A 185 3.74 -2.69 10.93
C LYS A 185 2.76 -3.86 11.03
N VAL A 186 2.93 -4.91 10.22
CA VAL A 186 2.08 -6.11 10.30
C VAL A 186 2.30 -6.85 11.62
N VAL A 187 3.57 -7.07 12.01
CA VAL A 187 3.90 -7.76 13.27
C VAL A 187 3.34 -6.99 14.47
N SER A 188 3.56 -5.67 14.52
CA SER A 188 3.04 -4.82 15.59
C SER A 188 1.51 -4.85 15.66
N ALA A 189 0.82 -4.76 14.52
CA ALA A 189 -0.64 -4.84 14.49
C ALA A 189 -1.14 -6.21 14.96
N ALA A 190 -0.50 -7.30 14.53
CA ALA A 190 -0.83 -8.66 14.96
C ALA A 190 -0.65 -8.85 16.47
N SER A 191 0.43 -8.30 17.05
CA SER A 191 0.65 -8.31 18.50
C SER A 191 -0.50 -7.65 19.25
N TRP A 192 -0.97 -6.48 18.80
CA TRP A 192 -2.08 -5.77 19.47
C TRP A 192 -3.43 -6.47 19.32
N VAL A 193 -3.68 -7.15 18.20
CA VAL A 193 -4.87 -8.00 17.99
C VAL A 193 -4.90 -9.17 18.97
N ILE A 194 -3.76 -9.60 19.50
CA ILE A 194 -3.69 -10.66 20.51
C ILE A 194 -3.76 -10.06 21.92
N VAL A 195 -2.93 -9.05 22.21
CA VAL A 195 -2.78 -8.46 23.55
C VAL A 195 -4.07 -7.82 24.04
N LEU A 196 -4.78 -7.06 23.20
CA LEU A 196 -5.99 -6.33 23.64
C LEU A 196 -7.16 -7.27 23.99
N PRO A 197 -7.52 -8.30 23.18
CA PRO A 197 -8.54 -9.26 23.59
C PRO A 197 -8.16 -10.08 24.82
N VAL A 198 -6.90 -10.52 24.93
CA VAL A 198 -6.44 -11.30 26.08
C VAL A 198 -6.57 -10.47 27.35
N THR A 199 -6.03 -9.25 27.36
CA THR A 199 -6.12 -8.35 28.51
C THR A 199 -7.56 -7.94 28.82
N TYR A 200 -8.42 -7.80 27.81
CA TYR A 200 -9.86 -7.57 28.01
C TYR A 200 -10.55 -8.78 28.67
N ALA A 201 -10.28 -10.00 28.21
CA ALA A 201 -10.85 -11.22 28.78
C ALA A 201 -10.47 -11.40 30.26
N TYR A 202 -9.27 -10.96 30.65
CA TYR A 202 -8.82 -10.94 32.05
C TYR A 202 -9.63 -10.00 32.95
N THR A 203 -10.30 -8.99 32.39
CA THR A 203 -11.16 -8.08 33.17
C THR A 203 -12.54 -8.65 33.50
N TRP A 204 -12.93 -9.79 32.90
CA TRP A 204 -14.24 -10.39 33.09
C TRP A 204 -14.25 -11.32 34.33
N GLU A 205 -15.19 -11.09 35.24
CA GLU A 205 -15.36 -11.91 36.45
C GLU A 205 -15.91 -13.32 36.13
N ASN A 206 -16.90 -13.43 35.23
CA ASN A 206 -17.45 -14.67 34.65
C ASN A 206 -17.28 -14.79 33.11
N PRO A 207 -16.14 -15.27 32.59
CA PRO A 207 -15.88 -15.31 31.14
C PRO A 207 -16.68 -16.43 30.41
N PRO A 208 -17.13 -16.22 29.16
CA PRO A 208 -17.64 -17.28 28.28
C PRO A 208 -16.51 -18.27 27.90
N GLY A 209 -16.86 -19.52 27.53
CA GLY A 209 -15.93 -20.66 27.46
C GLY A 209 -14.61 -20.45 26.68
N PHE A 210 -14.63 -19.65 25.62
CA PHE A 210 -13.40 -19.29 24.89
C PHE A 210 -12.43 -18.42 25.71
N ALA A 211 -12.96 -17.45 26.46
CA ALA A 211 -12.17 -16.59 27.34
C ALA A 211 -11.67 -17.33 28.59
N GLN A 212 -12.36 -18.39 29.03
CA GLN A 212 -11.90 -19.26 30.11
C GLN A 212 -10.69 -20.11 29.70
N THR A 213 -10.65 -20.53 28.42
CA THR A 213 -9.51 -21.24 27.82
C THR A 213 -8.27 -20.35 27.70
N ILE A 214 -8.46 -19.07 27.37
CA ILE A 214 -7.36 -18.08 27.35
C ILE A 214 -6.84 -17.80 28.76
N LYS A 215 -7.74 -17.66 29.74
CA LYS A 215 -7.40 -17.40 31.15
C LYS A 215 -6.65 -18.57 31.78
N SER A 216 -6.91 -19.82 31.39
CA SER A 216 -6.17 -20.98 31.87
C SER A 216 -4.78 -21.09 31.26
N TRP A 217 -4.60 -20.67 30.01
CA TRP A 217 -3.31 -20.72 29.29
C TRP A 217 -2.31 -19.66 29.76
N PHE A 218 -2.78 -18.48 30.19
CA PHE A 218 -1.93 -17.35 30.60
C PHE A 218 -1.83 -17.12 32.12
N GLY A 219 -2.43 -18.00 32.94
CA GLY A 219 -2.24 -18.03 34.39
C GLY A 219 -3.23 -17.21 35.22
N LYS A 220 -3.45 -17.65 36.47
CA LYS A 220 -4.32 -17.03 37.49
C LYS A 220 -3.60 -15.82 38.14
N SER A 221 -3.49 -14.70 37.45
CA SER A 221 -3.14 -13.43 38.08
C SER A 221 -4.40 -12.62 38.39
N SER A 222 -4.42 -11.99 39.55
CA SER A 222 -5.53 -11.26 40.17
C SER A 222 -6.25 -10.33 39.18
N SER A 223 -7.58 -10.43 39.15
CA SER A 223 -8.54 -9.66 38.34
C SER A 223 -8.36 -8.16 38.55
N SER A 224 -7.46 -7.55 37.79
CA SER A 224 -7.13 -6.13 37.91
C SER A 224 -7.56 -5.41 36.63
N PRO A 225 -8.64 -4.61 36.65
CA PRO A 225 -9.08 -3.79 35.51
C PRO A 225 -7.99 -2.86 34.95
N SER A 226 -6.93 -2.60 35.73
CA SER A 226 -5.79 -1.75 35.38
C SER A 226 -4.95 -2.28 34.22
N LEU A 227 -4.84 -3.60 34.02
CA LEU A 227 -3.98 -4.16 32.96
C LEU A 227 -4.48 -3.86 31.55
N PHE A 228 -5.80 -3.93 31.35
CA PHE A 228 -6.42 -3.59 30.06
C PHE A 228 -6.31 -2.10 29.77
N ILE A 229 -6.56 -1.24 30.76
CA ILE A 229 -6.43 0.21 30.61
C ILE A 229 -4.96 0.57 30.29
N LEU A 230 -4.00 -0.03 30.99
CA LEU A 230 -2.58 0.17 30.72
C LEU A 230 -2.22 -0.26 29.28
N ALA A 231 -2.71 -1.41 28.82
CA ALA A 231 -2.48 -1.88 27.45
C ALA A 231 -3.03 -0.89 26.41
N ILE A 232 -4.21 -0.30 26.64
CA ILE A 232 -4.81 0.72 25.77
C ILE A 232 -3.96 2.00 25.75
N VAL A 233 -3.49 2.46 26.91
CA VAL A 233 -2.62 3.64 27.00
C VAL A 233 -1.34 3.42 26.20
N ILE A 234 -0.72 2.25 26.33
CA ILE A 234 0.48 1.89 25.56
C ILE A 234 0.15 1.82 24.06
N TYR A 235 -0.98 1.20 23.68
CA TYR A 235 -1.44 1.11 22.29
C TYR A 235 -1.66 2.49 21.65
N LEU A 236 -2.23 3.44 22.40
CA LEU A 236 -2.50 4.80 21.93
C LEU A 236 -1.27 5.70 21.94
N SER A 237 -0.27 5.42 22.79
CA SER A 237 0.89 6.28 23.01
C SER A 237 1.60 6.76 21.73
N PRO A 238 1.81 5.93 20.67
CA PRO A 238 2.50 6.41 19.47
C PRO A 238 1.66 7.41 18.67
N ASN A 239 0.33 7.20 18.64
CA ASN A 239 -0.59 8.10 17.96
C ASN A 239 -0.77 9.41 18.73
N MET A 240 -0.83 9.34 20.06
CA MET A 240 -0.86 10.54 20.92
C MET A 240 0.42 11.35 20.76
N LEU A 241 1.59 10.69 20.75
CA LEU A 241 2.86 11.34 20.50
C LEU A 241 2.87 12.03 19.13
N ALA A 242 2.42 11.34 18.07
CA ALA A 242 2.33 11.93 16.73
C ALA A 242 1.39 13.15 16.69
N ALA A 243 0.26 13.12 17.40
CA ALA A 243 -0.66 14.25 17.50
C ALA A 243 -0.03 15.44 18.25
N ILE A 244 0.69 15.19 19.34
CA ILE A 244 1.43 16.22 20.09
C ILE A 244 2.52 16.85 19.20
N LEU A 245 3.29 16.03 18.48
CA LEU A 245 4.32 16.53 17.56
C LEU A 245 3.75 17.31 16.37
N PHE A 246 2.53 16.96 15.94
CA PHE A 246 1.81 17.72 14.93
C PHE A 246 1.32 19.07 15.47
N LEU A 247 0.80 19.10 16.69
CA LEU A 247 0.27 20.32 17.32
C LEU A 247 1.38 21.30 17.73
N PHE A 248 2.56 20.79 18.11
CA PHE A 248 3.72 21.58 18.53
C PHE A 248 4.89 21.47 17.54
N PRO A 249 4.89 22.26 16.45
CA PRO A 249 5.92 22.19 15.42
C PRO A 249 7.33 22.52 15.93
N PHE A 250 7.45 23.31 17.01
CA PHE A 250 8.73 23.62 17.64
C PHE A 250 9.43 22.36 18.21
N ILE A 251 8.67 21.47 18.84
CA ILE A 251 9.19 20.21 19.41
C ILE A 251 9.64 19.29 18.27
N ARG A 252 8.81 19.19 17.22
CA ARG A 252 9.16 18.41 16.03
C ARG A 252 10.44 18.91 15.38
N ARG A 253 10.60 20.22 15.20
CA ARG A 253 11.82 20.83 14.63
C ARG A 253 13.05 20.58 15.49
N PHE A 254 12.91 20.56 16.81
CA PHE A 254 13.99 20.24 17.74
C PHE A 254 14.39 18.76 17.64
N LEU A 255 13.41 17.85 17.60
CA LEU A 255 13.65 16.41 17.44
C LEU A 255 14.26 16.07 16.07
N GLU A 256 13.82 16.72 14.99
CA GLU A 256 14.39 16.54 13.65
C GLU A 256 15.86 17.01 13.56
N ARG A 257 16.26 17.99 14.37
CA ARG A 257 17.66 18.45 14.47
C ARG A 257 18.50 17.59 15.41
N SER A 258 17.87 16.72 16.20
CA SER A 258 18.54 15.90 17.19
C SER A 258 19.26 14.73 16.52
N ASN A 259 20.56 14.57 16.80
CA ASN A 259 21.37 13.48 16.24
C ASN A 259 21.28 12.17 17.05
N TYR A 260 20.33 12.10 18.00
CA TYR A 260 20.14 10.92 18.83
C TYR A 260 19.47 9.78 18.04
N ARG A 261 20.08 8.59 18.05
CA ARG A 261 19.58 7.40 17.35
C ARG A 261 18.15 7.01 17.73
N VAL A 262 17.80 7.16 19.00
CA VAL A 262 16.44 6.88 19.50
C VAL A 262 15.41 7.84 18.91
N VAL A 263 15.74 9.14 18.84
CA VAL A 263 14.87 10.15 18.24
C VAL A 263 14.69 9.89 16.74
N MET A 264 15.77 9.55 16.03
CA MET A 264 15.69 9.16 14.63
C MET A 264 14.80 7.94 14.40
N LEU A 265 14.87 6.92 15.26
CA LEU A 265 14.00 5.74 15.19
C LEU A 265 12.53 6.08 15.45
N VAL A 266 12.24 6.92 16.45
CA VAL A 266 10.88 7.38 16.75
C VAL A 266 10.32 8.19 15.58
N MET A 267 11.10 9.12 15.04
CA MET A 267 10.72 9.91 13.87
C MET A 267 10.52 9.04 12.62
N TRP A 268 11.38 8.03 12.42
CA TRP A 268 11.25 7.05 11.35
C TRP A 268 9.97 6.20 11.47
N TRP A 269 9.53 5.91 12.70
CA TRP A 269 8.27 5.21 12.95
C TRP A 269 7.04 6.12 12.80
N SER A 270 7.16 7.38 13.23
CA SER A 270 6.06 8.36 13.26
C SER A 270 5.80 9.06 11.92
N GLN A 271 6.68 8.91 10.93
CA GLN A 271 6.47 9.47 9.60
C GLN A 271 5.10 9.03 9.03
N PRO A 272 4.22 9.98 8.67
CA PRO A 272 3.02 9.63 7.92
C PRO A 272 3.44 8.98 6.59
N ARG A 273 2.59 8.08 6.09
CA ARG A 273 2.76 7.56 4.74
C ARG A 273 2.71 8.66 3.71
#